data_AF-A5AW78-F1
#
_entry.id   AF-A5AW78-F1
#
_cell.length_a   1.000
_cell.length_b   1.000
_cell.length_c   1.000
_cell.angle_alpha   90.00
_cell.angle_beta   90.00
_cell.angle_gamma   90.00
#
_symmetry.space_group_name_H-M   'P 1'
#
loop_
_entity.id
_entity.type
_entity.pdbx_description
1 polymer ?
#
loop_
_entity_poly.entity_id
_entity_poly.type
_entity_poly.pdbx_seq_one_letter_code
_entity_poly.pdbx_strand_id
1 'polypeptide(L)'
;MKMSYLVGYGTKFPKHVHHRGASIPNDNKKYSCTGGWKWRDSRNPNPHNITGAMVGGPIRTDNFQDIRTNYNYTEPTLAGNAGLVAALVSLTGSGGMSI
;
A
#
# COMPACT_ATOMS: atom_id res chain seq x y z
N MET A 1 -5.64 -0.86 -17.01
CA MET A 1 -6.33 -1.38 -15.80
C MET A 1 -7.02 -0.21 -15.10
N LYS A 2 -8.23 -0.38 -14.53
CA LYS A 2 -8.86 0.66 -13.67
C LYS A 2 -8.73 0.22 -12.20
N MET A 3 -7.69 0.68 -11.53
CA MET A 3 -7.48 0.43 -10.09
C MET A 3 -6.76 1.61 -9.43
N SER A 4 -7.05 1.81 -8.15
CA SER A 4 -6.28 2.70 -7.28
C SER A 4 -4.97 2.03 -6.87
N TYR A 5 -3.91 2.81 -6.71
CA TYR A 5 -2.65 2.41 -6.06
C TYR A 5 -2.56 2.90 -4.61
N LEU A 6 -3.60 3.57 -4.14
CA LEU A 6 -3.77 3.99 -2.75
C LEU A 6 -4.62 2.94 -2.03
N VAL A 7 -4.06 2.31 -1.01
CA VAL A 7 -4.71 1.24 -0.25
C VAL A 7 -5.97 1.79 0.43
N GLY A 8 -7.10 1.08 0.26
CA GLY A 8 -8.40 1.45 0.84
C GLY A 8 -9.15 2.56 0.11
N TYR A 9 -8.64 3.08 -1.02
CA TYR A 9 -9.31 4.10 -1.81
C TYR A 9 -9.84 3.54 -3.14
N GLY A 10 -11.07 3.94 -3.50
CA GLY A 10 -11.75 3.47 -4.71
C GLY A 10 -12.30 2.04 -4.60
N THR A 11 -12.90 1.54 -5.68
CA THR A 11 -13.55 0.21 -5.72
C THR A 11 -12.57 -0.95 -5.84
N LYS A 12 -11.35 -0.69 -6.33
CA LYS A 12 -10.29 -1.68 -6.51
C LYS A 12 -8.94 -1.07 -6.12
N PHE A 13 -8.26 -1.69 -5.16
CA PHE A 13 -6.97 -1.27 -4.61
C PHE A 13 -6.10 -2.50 -4.24
N PRO A 14 -4.79 -2.34 -3.97
CA PRO A 14 -3.90 -3.44 -3.64
C PRO A 14 -4.25 -4.06 -2.28
N LYS A 15 -4.32 -5.39 -2.22
CA LYS A 15 -4.64 -6.15 -1.01
C LYS A 15 -3.44 -6.96 -0.48
N HIS A 16 -2.34 -7.02 -1.22
CA HIS A 16 -1.15 -7.79 -0.89
C HIS A 16 0.06 -6.88 -0.68
N VAL A 17 -0.10 -5.85 0.15
CA VAL A 17 0.94 -4.86 0.42
C VAL A 17 2.14 -5.51 1.14
N HIS A 18 3.36 -5.22 0.67
CA HIS A 18 4.62 -5.57 1.35
C HIS A 18 4.80 -4.77 2.64
N HIS A 19 4.02 -5.07 3.67
CA HIS A 19 4.08 -4.39 4.97
C HIS A 19 3.79 -5.37 6.11
N ARG A 20 4.73 -5.50 7.06
CA ARG A 20 4.66 -6.51 8.15
C ARG A 20 3.45 -6.31 9.05
N GLY A 21 3.20 -5.07 9.47
CA GLY A 21 2.04 -4.75 10.31
C GLY A 21 0.69 -4.93 9.59
N ALA A 22 0.71 -5.01 8.26
CA ALA A 22 -0.50 -5.25 7.48
C ALA A 22 -0.74 -6.75 7.24
N SER A 23 0.33 -7.54 7.06
CA SER A 23 0.25 -8.95 6.66
C SER A 23 0.08 -9.94 7.82
N ILE A 24 0.53 -9.59 9.03
CA ILE A 24 0.45 -10.44 10.21
C ILE A 24 -0.91 -10.24 10.89
N PRO A 25 -1.70 -11.30 11.14
CA PRO A 25 -2.99 -11.18 11.80
C PRO A 25 -2.84 -10.88 13.29
N ASN A 26 -3.81 -10.17 13.85
CA ASN A 26 -3.93 -9.96 15.28
C ASN A 26 -4.57 -11.18 15.97
N ASP A 27 -3.79 -12.21 16.25
CA ASP A 27 -4.21 -13.43 16.95
C ASP A 27 -3.60 -13.56 18.36
N ASN A 28 -3.11 -12.45 18.93
CA ASN A 28 -2.40 -12.38 20.21
C ASN A 28 -1.15 -13.28 20.29
N LYS A 29 -0.59 -13.73 19.16
CA LYS A 29 0.65 -14.49 19.12
C LYS A 29 1.82 -13.60 18.71
N LYS A 30 2.96 -13.80 19.38
CA LYS A 30 4.22 -13.20 18.97
C LYS A 30 4.88 -14.08 17.91
N TYR A 31 5.17 -13.49 16.76
CA TYR A 31 5.88 -14.16 15.67
C TYR A 31 7.33 -13.66 15.63
N SER A 32 8.28 -14.57 15.47
CA SER A 32 9.67 -14.20 15.19
C SER A 32 9.79 -13.62 13.77
N CYS A 33 10.90 -12.95 13.47
CA CYS A 33 11.17 -12.43 12.12
C CYS A 33 11.07 -13.53 11.04
N THR A 34 11.68 -14.69 11.29
CA THR A 34 11.63 -15.86 10.40
C THR A 34 10.25 -16.51 10.40
N GLY A 35 9.60 -16.62 11.56
CA GLY A 35 8.23 -17.14 11.66
C GLY A 35 7.21 -16.28 10.94
N GLY A 36 7.48 -14.98 10.79
CA GLY A 36 6.68 -14.03 10.03
C GLY A 36 6.79 -14.19 8.51
N TRP A 37 7.78 -14.92 7.99
CA TRP A 37 7.93 -15.16 6.54
C TRP A 37 6.72 -15.90 5.97
N LYS A 38 6.05 -16.73 6.76
CA LYS A 38 4.78 -17.37 6.34
C LYS A 38 3.72 -16.35 5.93
N TRP A 39 3.68 -15.17 6.57
CA TRP A 39 2.76 -14.08 6.23
C TRP A 39 3.26 -13.24 5.06
N ARG A 40 4.58 -13.07 4.93
CA ARG A 40 5.22 -12.45 3.76
C ARG A 40 4.86 -13.23 2.48
N ASP A 41 4.97 -14.56 2.54
CA ASP A 41 4.87 -15.45 1.38
C ASP A 41 3.45 -15.99 1.14
N SER A 42 2.51 -15.66 2.03
CA SER A 42 1.10 -16.05 1.90
C SER A 42 0.45 -15.48 0.64
N ARG A 43 -0.41 -16.26 -0.02
CA ARG A 43 -1.25 -15.79 -1.13
C ARG A 43 -2.57 -15.16 -0.65
N ASN A 44 -2.86 -15.23 0.64
CA ASN A 44 -4.04 -14.58 1.19
C ASN A 44 -3.84 -13.06 1.22
N PRO A 45 -4.90 -12.27 1.08
CA PRO A 45 -4.82 -10.82 1.26
C PRO A 45 -4.34 -10.47 2.67
N ASN A 46 -3.82 -9.25 2.82
CA ASN A 46 -3.43 -8.72 4.12
C ASN A 46 -4.66 -8.69 5.06
N PRO A 47 -4.56 -9.21 6.31
CA PRO A 47 -5.65 -9.14 7.28
C PRO A 47 -5.98 -7.70 7.70
N HIS A 48 -5.03 -6.78 7.55
CA HIS A 48 -5.22 -5.37 7.86
C HIS A 48 -4.90 -4.49 6.65
N ASN A 49 -5.81 -3.55 6.34
CA ASN A 49 -5.56 -2.52 5.35
C ASN A 49 -4.81 -1.36 5.99
N ILE A 50 -3.67 -1.01 5.41
CA ILE A 50 -2.96 0.24 5.71
C ILE A 50 -3.55 1.38 4.88
N THR A 51 -4.78 1.77 5.22
CA THR A 51 -5.55 2.77 4.47
C THR A 51 -4.75 4.07 4.27
N GLY A 52 -4.74 4.57 3.05
CA GLY A 52 -4.02 5.79 2.67
C GLY A 52 -2.55 5.56 2.25
N ALA A 53 -2.03 4.34 2.38
CA ALA A 53 -0.69 4.03 1.88
C ALA A 53 -0.67 3.91 0.36
N MET A 54 0.20 4.69 -0.29
CA MET A 54 0.53 4.55 -1.70
C MET A 54 1.61 3.48 -1.86
N VAL A 55 1.33 2.48 -2.71
CA VAL A 55 2.30 1.45 -3.08
C VAL A 55 3.22 1.93 -4.22
N GLY A 56 4.32 1.21 -4.48
CA GLY A 56 5.27 1.54 -5.55
C GLY A 56 4.63 1.73 -6.94
N GLY A 57 3.54 1.04 -7.22
CA GLY A 57 2.73 1.27 -8.43
C GLY A 57 3.17 0.41 -9.62
N PRO A 58 2.65 0.69 -10.82
CA PRO A 58 2.91 -0.12 -12.01
C PRO A 58 4.30 0.16 -12.59
N ILE A 59 4.77 -0.76 -13.45
CA ILE A 59 5.93 -0.49 -14.31
C ILE A 59 5.54 0.38 -15.51
N ARG A 60 6.53 0.79 -16.31
CA ARG A 60 6.36 1.67 -17.49
C ARG A 60 5.33 1.20 -18.52
N THR A 61 4.96 -0.08 -18.53
CA THR A 61 3.93 -0.66 -19.41
C THR A 61 2.55 -0.73 -18.75
N ASP A 62 2.33 0.01 -17.66
CA ASP A 62 1.12 0.01 -16.82
C ASP A 62 0.76 -1.34 -16.20
N ASN A 63 1.66 -2.31 -16.25
CA ASN A 63 1.49 -3.60 -15.61
C ASN A 63 1.73 -3.47 -14.10
N PHE A 64 0.81 -4.02 -13.31
CA PHE A 64 0.90 -4.04 -11.85
C PHE A 64 0.64 -5.45 -11.33
N GLN A 65 1.47 -5.90 -10.39
CA GLN A 65 1.30 -7.19 -9.72
C GLN A 65 1.04 -6.96 -8.23
N ASP A 66 -0.17 -7.25 -7.77
CA ASP A 66 -0.53 -7.22 -6.35
C ASP A 66 -0.01 -8.48 -5.64
N ILE A 67 1.31 -8.60 -5.55
CA ILE A 67 2.02 -9.74 -4.96
C ILE A 67 2.92 -9.21 -3.84
N ARG A 68 2.66 -9.66 -2.61
CA ARG A 68 3.36 -9.18 -1.41
C ARG A 68 4.86 -9.36 -1.45
N THR A 69 5.37 -10.43 -2.05
CA THR A 69 6.81 -10.66 -2.15
C THR A 69 7.49 -9.76 -3.18
N ASN A 70 6.70 -9.12 -4.06
CA ASN A 70 7.19 -8.20 -5.07
C ASN A 70 7.13 -6.75 -4.55
N TYR A 71 8.12 -6.42 -3.72
CA TYR A 71 8.23 -5.13 -3.04
C TYR A 71 8.27 -3.95 -4.03
N ASN A 72 8.86 -4.13 -5.23
CA ASN A 72 8.91 -3.11 -6.27
C ASN A 72 7.54 -2.51 -6.62
N TYR A 73 6.48 -3.33 -6.60
CA TYR A 73 5.11 -2.88 -6.89
C TYR A 73 4.34 -2.53 -5.63
N THR A 74 4.50 -3.32 -4.57
CA THR A 74 3.56 -3.36 -3.43
C THR A 74 4.11 -2.74 -2.14
N GLU A 75 5.35 -2.29 -2.11
CA GLU A 75 5.95 -1.65 -0.94
C GLU A 75 5.54 -0.16 -0.84
N PRO A 76 4.91 0.25 0.25
CA PRO A 76 4.68 1.65 0.54
C PRO A 76 5.93 2.24 1.21
N THR A 77 6.27 3.47 0.86
CA THR A 77 7.42 4.17 1.45
C THR A 77 7.00 5.48 2.10
N LEU A 78 7.68 5.87 3.18
CA LEU A 78 7.42 7.15 3.83
C LEU A 78 7.67 8.32 2.87
N ALA A 79 8.77 8.29 2.12
CA ALA A 79 9.12 9.33 1.15
C ALA A 79 8.07 9.46 0.03
N GLY A 80 7.61 8.34 -0.55
CA GLY A 80 6.57 8.36 -1.58
C GLY A 80 5.25 8.93 -1.06
N ASN A 81 4.84 8.56 0.16
CA ASN A 81 3.62 9.08 0.76
C ASN A 81 3.76 10.56 1.17
N ALA A 82 4.93 11.01 1.63
CA ALA A 82 5.18 12.43 1.90
C ALA A 82 5.01 13.29 0.64
N GLY A 83 5.58 12.85 -0.49
CA GLY A 83 5.41 13.52 -1.79
C GLY A 83 3.96 13.53 -2.25
N LEU A 84 3.25 12.40 -2.11
CA LEU A 84 1.82 12.31 -2.40
C LEU A 84 1.01 13.33 -1.58
N VAL A 85 1.22 13.37 -0.26
CA VAL A 85 0.50 14.29 0.63
C VAL A 85 0.81 15.74 0.26
N ALA A 86 2.06 16.09 0.00
CA ALA A 86 2.45 17.44 -0.42
C ALA A 86 1.75 17.85 -1.72
N ALA A 87 1.69 16.95 -2.72
CA ALA A 87 0.98 17.19 -3.97
C ALA A 87 -0.53 17.37 -3.71
N LEU A 88 -1.16 16.47 -2.94
CA LEU A 88 -2.59 16.57 -2.62
C LEU A 88 -2.93 17.87 -1.90
N VAL A 89 -2.11 18.31 -0.94
CA VAL A 89 -2.27 19.60 -0.25
C VAL A 89 -2.16 20.77 -1.22
N SER A 90 -1.20 20.74 -2.15
CA SER A 90 -1.08 21.77 -3.18
C SER A 90 -2.30 21.83 -4.10
N LEU A 91 -2.84 20.67 -4.51
CA LEU A 91 -4.06 20.59 -5.32
C LEU A 91 -5.29 21.11 -4.57
N THR A 92 -5.43 20.83 -3.27
CA THR A 92 -6.57 21.32 -2.49
C THR A 92 -6.43 22.80 -2.12
N GLY A 93 -5.21 23.30 -1.93
CA GLY A 93 -4.94 24.73 -1.68
C GLY A 93 -5.04 25.61 -2.94
N SER A 94 -4.64 25.09 -4.10
CA SER A 94 -4.75 25.78 -5.39
C SER A 94 -6.18 25.74 -5.96
N GLY A 95 -7.00 24.80 -5.50
CA GLY A 95 -8.42 24.66 -5.86
C GLY A 95 -9.39 25.45 -4.97
N GLY A 96 -8.89 26.31 -4.08
CA GLY A 96 -9.71 26.98 -3.08
C GLY A 96 -9.09 28.25 -2.51
N MET A 97 -8.70 29.19 -3.38
CA MET A 97 -8.57 30.59 -2.97
C MET A 97 -9.95 31.25 -3.11
N SER A 98 -10.77 31.05 -2.08
CA SER A 98 -11.79 32.00 -1.67
C SER A 98 -11.49 32.33 -0.21
N ILE A 99 -10.47 33.18 -0.03
CA ILE A 99 -10.44 34.14 1.08
C ILE A 99 -11.00 35.46 0.55
#